data_AF-A0A350QD09-F1
#
_entry.id   AF-A0A350QD09-F1
#
_cell.length_a   1.000
_cell.length_b   1.000
_cell.length_c   1.000
_cell.angle_alpha   90.00
_cell.angle_beta   90.00
_cell.angle_gamma   90.00
#
_symmetry.space_group_name_H-M   'P 1'
#
loop_
_entity.id
_entity.type
_entity.pdbx_description
1 polymer ?
#
loop_
_entity_poly.entity_id
_entity_poly.type
_entity_poly.pdbx_seq_one_letter_code
_entity_poly.pdbx_strand_id
1 'polypeptide(L)'
;PNPFPKSIYENIAYGPRLHGLASRKSELDDVVESSLRRAGLWNEVKDRLDQPGTGLSGGQQQRLCIARSIAVSPDVILMDEP
;
A
#
# COMPACT_ATOMS: atom_id res chain seq x y z
N PRO A 1 -8.39 3.70 10.05
CA PRO A 1 -8.08 2.39 9.39
C PRO A 1 -6.67 1.90 9.77
N ASN A 2 -6.54 0.62 10.14
CA ASN A 2 -5.24 0.04 10.54
C ASN A 2 -4.60 -0.75 9.39
N PRO A 3 -3.26 -0.69 9.23
CA PRO A 3 -2.54 -1.61 8.35
C PRO A 3 -2.77 -3.06 8.77
N PHE A 4 -2.67 -3.97 7.82
CA PHE A 4 -2.57 -5.39 8.15
C PHE A 4 -1.28 -5.64 8.95
N PRO A 5 -1.25 -6.66 9.84
CA PRO A 5 -0.04 -7.11 10.54
C PRO A 5 0.89 -7.84 9.56
N LYS A 6 1.35 -7.12 8.55
CA LYS A 6 2.19 -7.53 7.42
C LYS A 6 3.21 -6.43 7.13
N SER A 7 4.15 -6.70 6.25
CA SER A 7 5.10 -5.67 5.81
C SER A 7 4.42 -4.52 5.06
N ILE A 8 5.12 -3.41 4.86
CA ILE A 8 4.65 -2.28 4.05
C ILE A 8 4.33 -2.74 2.62
N TYR A 9 5.23 -3.53 2.02
CA TYR A 9 5.02 -4.14 0.71
C TYR A 9 3.75 -5.00 0.67
N GLU A 10 3.63 -5.93 1.61
CA GLU A 10 2.53 -6.90 1.64
C GLU A 10 1.18 -6.25 1.98
N ASN A 11 1.17 -5.10 2.65
CA ASN A 11 -0.05 -4.32 2.82
C ASN A 11 -0.64 -3.88 1.48
N ILE A 12 0.21 -3.60 0.48
CA ILE A 12 -0.22 -3.07 -0.81
C ILE A 12 -0.34 -4.19 -1.85
N ALA A 13 0.63 -5.10 -1.91
CA ALA A 13 0.65 -6.20 -2.88
C ALA A 13 -0.46 -7.24 -2.67
N TYR A 14 -1.02 -7.34 -1.46
CA TYR A 14 -2.03 -8.36 -1.12
C TYR A 14 -3.28 -8.28 -2.01
N GLY A 15 -3.85 -7.08 -2.18
CA GLY A 15 -5.05 -6.88 -3.01
C GLY A 15 -4.82 -7.21 -4.48
N PRO A 16 -3.84 -6.58 -5.16
CA PRO A 16 -3.48 -6.87 -6.55
C PRO A 16 -3.23 -8.36 -6.81
N ARG A 17 -2.53 -9.04 -5.90
CA ARG A 17 -2.28 -10.49 -5.99
C ARG A 17 -3.55 -11.31 -5.88
N LEU A 18 -4.43 -10.97 -4.92
CA LEU A 18 -5.71 -11.66 -4.73
C LEU A 18 -6.65 -11.49 -5.93
N HIS A 19 -6.65 -10.31 -6.55
CA HIS A 19 -7.49 -9.99 -7.71
C HIS A 19 -6.87 -10.37 -9.06
N GLY A 20 -5.67 -10.95 -9.08
CA GLY A 20 -4.97 -11.31 -10.33
C GLY A 20 -4.57 -10.11 -11.19
N LEU A 21 -4.42 -8.92 -10.60
CA LEU A 21 -4.08 -7.68 -11.30
C LEU A 21 -2.60 -7.59 -11.70
N ALA A 22 -1.76 -8.45 -11.11
CA ALA A 22 -0.34 -8.56 -11.43
C ALA A 22 0.07 -10.03 -11.38
N SER A 23 0.68 -10.50 -12.47
CA SER A 23 1.10 -11.89 -12.66
C SER A 23 2.60 -12.07 -12.40
N ARG A 24 3.37 -10.99 -12.52
CA ARG A 24 4.83 -10.99 -12.33
C ARG A 24 5.22 -10.16 -11.13
N LYS A 25 6.36 -10.51 -10.52
CA LYS A 25 6.92 -9.74 -9.40
C LYS A 25 7.19 -8.28 -9.76
N SER A 26 7.72 -8.01 -10.96
CA SER A 26 7.99 -6.65 -11.42
C SER A 26 6.72 -5.79 -11.50
N GLU A 27 5.60 -6.38 -11.94
CA GLU A 27 4.31 -5.66 -11.99
C GLU A 27 3.79 -5.34 -10.59
N LEU A 28 3.98 -6.25 -9.63
CA LEU A 28 3.65 -5.97 -8.22
C LEU A 28 4.55 -4.88 -7.65
N ASP A 29 5.84 -4.91 -7.94
CA ASP A 29 6.79 -3.88 -7.50
C ASP A 29 6.36 -2.50 -8.03
N ASP A 30 5.95 -2.40 -9.31
CA ASP A 30 5.43 -1.17 -9.94
C ASP A 30 4.11 -0.69 -9.29
N VAL A 31 3.18 -1.61 -9.00
CA VAL A 31 1.91 -1.29 -8.31
C VAL A 31 2.19 -0.78 -6.90
N VAL A 32 3.14 -1.40 -6.18
CA VAL A 32 3.52 -1.00 -4.82
C VAL A 32 4.13 0.40 -4.82
N GLU A 33 5.11 0.65 -5.69
CA GLU A 33 5.75 1.95 -5.79
C GLU A 33 4.75 3.04 -6.19
N SER A 34 3.96 2.82 -7.23
CA SER A 34 2.99 3.81 -7.72
C SER A 34 1.91 4.13 -6.67
N SER A 35 1.42 3.12 -5.94
CA SER A 35 0.44 3.31 -4.86
C SER A 35 1.01 4.11 -3.70
N LEU A 36 2.25 3.80 -3.29
CA LEU A 36 2.95 4.53 -2.23
C LEU A 36 3.27 5.97 -2.63
N ARG A 37 3.61 6.22 -3.90
CA ARG A 37 3.82 7.58 -4.43
C ARG A 37 2.53 8.38 -4.44
N ARG A 38 1.43 7.79 -4.91
CA ARG A 38 0.10 8.44 -4.94
C ARG A 38 -0.42 8.77 -3.54
N ALA A 39 -0.10 7.94 -2.56
CA ALA A 39 -0.42 8.20 -1.16
C ALA A 39 0.58 9.14 -0.46
N GLY A 40 1.64 9.60 -1.14
CA GLY A 40 2.66 10.48 -0.57
C GLY A 40 3.57 9.83 0.48
N LEU A 41 3.69 8.49 0.48
CA LEU A 41 4.45 7.73 1.49
C LEU A 41 5.80 7.19 0.98
N TRP A 42 5.98 7.08 -0.34
CA TRP A 42 7.12 6.39 -0.95
C TRP A 42 8.50 6.79 -0.39
N ASN A 43 8.81 8.09 -0.34
CA ASN A 43 10.12 8.58 0.08
C ASN A 43 10.45 8.24 1.55
N GLU A 44 9.45 7.96 2.38
CA GLU A 44 9.61 7.63 3.79
C GLU A 44 9.80 6.13 4.05
N VAL A 45 9.48 5.27 3.07
CA VAL A 45 9.38 3.81 3.28
C VAL A 45 10.10 2.95 2.25
N LYS A 46 10.55 3.52 1.12
CA LYS A 46 11.16 2.78 0.00
C LYS A 46 12.33 1.87 0.41
N ASP A 47 13.10 2.26 1.43
CA ASP A 47 14.29 1.51 1.90
C ASP A 47 13.96 0.49 3.01
N ARG A 48 12.67 0.32 3.34
CA ARG A 48 12.19 -0.53 4.45
C ARG A 48 10.85 -1.22 4.14
N LEU A 49 10.62 -1.56 2.87
CA LEU A 49 9.35 -2.14 2.40
C LEU A 49 9.03 -3.51 3.03
N ASP A 50 10.05 -4.22 3.49
CA ASP A 50 9.98 -5.51 4.20
C ASP A 50 9.57 -5.37 5.67
N GLN A 51 9.68 -4.17 6.24
CA GLN A 51 9.36 -3.93 7.65
C GLN A 51 7.85 -3.92 7.93
N PRO A 52 7.41 -4.25 9.16
CA PRO A 52 5.99 -4.25 9.53
C PRO A 52 5.32 -2.89 9.35
N GLY A 53 4.17 -2.85 8.68
CA GLY A 53 3.38 -1.62 8.49
C GLY A 53 2.84 -1.03 9.80
N THR A 54 2.71 -1.85 10.84
CA THR A 54 2.27 -1.42 12.18
C THR A 54 3.34 -0.64 12.95
N GLY A 55 4.60 -0.65 12.49
CA GLY A 55 5.69 0.14 13.06
C GLY A 55 5.75 1.60 12.56
N LEU A 56 4.87 1.97 11.64
CA LEU A 56 4.76 3.33 11.10
C LEU A 56 4.06 4.28 12.09
N SER A 57 4.29 5.59 11.96
CA SER A 57 3.52 6.59 12.71
C SER A 57 2.04 6.57 12.30
N GLY A 58 1.13 7.12 13.12
CA GLY A 58 -0.31 7.12 12.81
C GLY A 58 -0.65 7.70 11.42
N GLY A 59 -0.06 8.84 11.06
CA GLY A 59 -0.25 9.44 9.73
C GLY A 59 0.35 8.61 8.58
N GLN A 60 1.50 7.95 8.82
CA GLN A 60 2.07 7.03 7.84
C GLN A 60 1.22 5.76 7.68
N GLN A 61 0.63 5.25 8.76
CA GLN A 61 -0.31 4.11 8.72
C GLN A 61 -1.58 4.44 7.94
N GLN A 62 -2.10 5.66 8.10
CA GLN A 62 -3.24 6.15 7.32
C GLN A 62 -2.89 6.23 5.83
N ARG A 63 -1.76 6.85 5.48
CA ARG A 63 -1.26 6.87 4.10
C ARG A 63 -1.02 5.47 3.54
N LEU A 64 -0.54 4.52 4.34
CA LEU A 64 -0.38 3.11 3.93
C LEU A 64 -1.74 2.47 3.63
N CYS A 65 -2.76 2.76 4.43
CA CYS A 65 -4.12 2.28 4.17
C CYS A 65 -4.70 2.88 2.88
N ILE A 66 -4.46 4.16 2.61
CA ILE A 66 -4.85 4.83 1.35
C ILE A 66 -4.14 4.17 0.17
N ALA A 67 -2.82 3.97 0.25
CA ALA A 67 -2.03 3.31 -0.79
C ALA A 67 -2.57 1.90 -1.09
N ARG A 68 -2.91 1.12 -0.06
CA ARG A 68 -3.53 -0.20 -0.20
C ARG A 68 -4.87 -0.13 -0.94
N SER A 69 -5.73 0.82 -0.63
CA SER A 69 -7.01 1.00 -1.34
C SER A 69 -6.80 1.40 -2.80
N ILE A 70 -5.78 2.20 -3.09
CA ILE A 70 -5.43 2.63 -4.45
C ILE A 70 -4.90 1.47 -5.31
N ALA A 71 -4.20 0.52 -4.71
CA ALA A 71 -3.48 -0.53 -5.43
C ALA A 71 -4.38 -1.46 -6.27
N VAL A 72 -5.64 -1.62 -5.87
CA VAL A 72 -6.63 -2.39 -6.64
C VAL A 72 -7.31 -1.58 -7.75
N SER A 73 -6.84 -0.35 -8.00
CA SER A 73 -7.36 0.58 -9.01
C SER A 73 -8.89 0.72 -9.02
N PRO A 74 -9.51 1.08 -7.88
CA PRO A 74 -10.96 1.22 -7.80
C PRO A 74 -11.43 2.48 -8.55
N ASP A 75 -12.66 2.44 -9.07
CA ASP A 75 -13.31 3.61 -9.68
C ASP A 75 -13.65 4.70 -8.64
N VAL A 76 -13.98 4.28 -7.42
CA VAL A 76 -14.36 5.17 -6.30
C VAL A 76 -13.76 4.63 -4.99
N ILE A 77 -13.24 5.52 -4.16
CA ILE A 77 -12.82 5.23 -2.78
C ILE A 77 -13.69 6.06 -1.84
N LEU A 78 -14.42 5.40 -0.94
CA LEU A 78 -15.09 6.07 0.17
C LEU A 78 -14.12 6.15 1.35
N MET A 79 -13.86 7.37 1.84
CA MET A 79 -13.05 7.64 3.02
C MET A 79 -13.92 8.33 4.06
N ASP A 80 -13.96 7.77 5.26
CA ASP A 80 -14.57 8.39 6.44
C ASP A 80 -13.43 8.88 7.34
N GLU A 81 -13.30 10.20 7.46
CA GLU A 81 -12.20 10.94 8.11
C GLU A 81 -10.75 10.50 7.69
N PRO A 82 -10.21 11.11 6.61
CA PRO A 82 -8.87 10.79 6.07
C PRO A 82 -7.71 11.59 6.69
#